data_AF-A0A3D4BI93-F1
#
_entry.id   AF-A0A3D4BI93-F1
#
_cell.length_a   1.000
_cell.length_b   1.000
_cell.length_c   1.000
_cell.angle_alpha   90.00
_cell.angle_beta   90.00
_cell.angle_gamma   90.00
#
_symmetry.space_group_name_H-M   'P 1'
#
loop_
_entity.id
_entity.type
_entity.pdbx_description
1 polymer ?
#
loop_
_entity_poly.entity_id
_entity_poly.type
_entity_poly.pdbx_seq_one_letter_code
_entity_poly.pdbx_strand_id
1 'polypeptide(L)'
;MILTTTNSIEDYKILEYLGVISGTAASMQKNTLTFNMQKYYEGISESIAEVKEQAFAKLNANAEKLNANAIVGINVEIELSNSAIIIVTVTGTAVTIIKK
;
A
#
# COMPACT_ATOMS: atom_id res chain seq x y z
N MET A 1 2.36 11.32 8.19
CA MET A 1 0.99 11.11 7.68
C MET A 1 0.41 9.85 8.31
N ILE A 2 -0.81 9.90 8.83
CA ILE A 2 -1.46 8.70 9.43
C ILE A 2 -2.04 7.85 8.31
N LEU A 3 -1.83 6.54 8.38
CA LEU A 3 -2.34 5.55 7.42
C LEU A 3 -3.17 4.53 8.18
N THR A 4 -4.41 4.28 7.78
CA THR A 4 -5.25 3.28 8.43
C THR A 4 -6.21 2.58 7.46
N THR A 5 -6.47 1.31 7.74
CA THR A 5 -7.52 0.52 7.08
C THR A 5 -8.92 0.86 7.62
N THR A 6 -9.02 1.53 8.76
CA THR A 6 -10.29 2.01 9.32
C THR A 6 -10.81 3.24 8.58
N ASN A 7 -12.13 3.49 8.64
CA ASN A 7 -12.75 4.66 8.00
C ASN A 7 -12.62 5.95 8.83
N SER A 8 -12.11 5.87 10.06
CA SER A 8 -11.93 6.99 10.98
C SER A 8 -10.71 6.80 11.87
N ILE A 9 -10.19 7.89 12.42
CA ILE A 9 -9.06 7.91 13.35
C ILE A 9 -9.58 8.44 14.70
N GLU A 10 -9.40 7.66 15.76
CA GLU A 10 -9.80 8.04 17.13
C GLU A 10 -9.11 9.33 17.58
N ASP A 11 -9.80 10.19 18.33
CA ASP A 11 -9.34 11.52 18.77
C ASP A 11 -9.00 12.53 17.67
N TYR A 12 -9.29 12.22 16.41
CA TYR A 12 -9.18 13.16 15.29
C TYR A 12 -10.55 13.45 14.66
N LYS A 13 -10.70 14.64 14.09
CA LYS A 13 -11.83 15.02 13.24
C LYS A 13 -11.34 15.18 11.80
N ILE A 14 -12.01 14.52 10.85
CA ILE A 14 -11.80 14.75 9.42
C ILE A 14 -12.46 16.08 9.06
N LEU A 15 -11.67 17.02 8.53
CA LEU A 15 -12.14 18.31 8.05
C LEU A 15 -12.52 18.26 6.57
N GLU A 16 -11.71 17.59 5.76
CA GLU A 16 -11.86 17.56 4.31
C GLU A 16 -11.54 16.18 3.76
N TYR A 17 -12.31 15.77 2.76
CA TYR A 17 -12.05 14.60 1.93
C TYR A 17 -11.50 15.07 0.59
N LEU A 18 -10.23 14.77 0.33
CA LEU A 18 -9.48 15.30 -0.81
C LEU A 18 -9.56 14.40 -2.05
N GLY A 19 -10.27 13.27 -1.92
CA GLY A 19 -10.54 12.32 -3.00
C GLY A 19 -9.93 10.95 -2.76
N VAL A 20 -10.27 10.03 -3.66
CA VAL A 20 -9.71 8.67 -3.68
C VAL A 20 -8.35 8.71 -4.35
N ILE A 21 -7.37 8.06 -3.73
CA ILE A 21 -6.01 7.94 -4.24
C ILE A 21 -5.60 6.47 -4.31
N SER A 22 -4.65 6.19 -5.18
CA SER A 22 -4.06 4.87 -5.32
C SER A 22 -2.53 4.93 -5.44
N GLY A 23 -1.88 3.83 -5.09
CA GLY A 23 -0.48 3.57 -5.33
C GLY A 23 -0.32 2.16 -5.84
N THR A 24 0.25 2.00 -7.04
CA THR A 24 0.47 0.68 -7.65
C THR A 24 1.95 0.47 -7.92
N ALA A 25 2.47 -0.66 -7.48
CA ALA A 25 3.81 -1.13 -7.80
C ALA A 25 3.74 -2.55 -8.36
N ALA A 26 4.69 -2.87 -9.22
CA ALA A 26 4.83 -4.19 -9.79
C ALA A 26 6.31 -4.54 -9.86
N SER A 27 6.64 -5.79 -9.56
CA SER A 27 7.99 -6.31 -9.73
C SER A 27 7.92 -7.75 -10.20
N MET A 28 8.93 -8.16 -10.98
CA MET A 28 9.14 -9.55 -11.30
C MET A 28 9.81 -10.22 -10.10
N GLN A 29 9.29 -11.36 -9.67
CA GLN A 29 9.90 -12.16 -8.61
C GLN A 29 11.35 -12.47 -8.99
N LYS A 30 12.28 -12.18 -8.09
CA LYS A 30 13.67 -12.59 -8.26
C LYS A 30 13.71 -14.12 -8.16
N ASN A 31 14.02 -14.79 -9.27
CA ASN A 31 14.02 -16.25 -9.38
C ASN A 31 14.97 -16.90 -8.36
N THR A 32 14.45 -17.29 -7.20
CA THR A 32 15.12 -18.17 -6.24
C THR A 32 14.64 -19.60 -6.45
N LEU A 33 14.99 -20.18 -7.60
CA LEU A 33 14.80 -21.62 -7.87
C LEU A 33 15.64 -22.43 -6.88
N THR A 34 15.05 -22.79 -5.75
CA THR A 34 15.66 -23.59 -4.70
C THR A 34 14.82 -24.85 -4.48
N PHE A 35 15.46 -26.01 -4.36
CA PHE A 35 14.78 -27.28 -4.04
C PHE A 35 14.15 -27.34 -2.64
N ASN A 36 14.31 -26.27 -1.85
CA ASN A 36 13.73 -26.12 -0.53
C ASN A 36 12.50 -25.21 -0.63
N MET A 37 11.32 -25.81 -0.49
CA MET A 37 10.03 -25.11 -0.57
C MET A 37 9.88 -24.00 0.47
N GLN A 38 10.46 -24.15 1.66
CA GLN A 38 10.37 -23.14 2.71
C GLN A 38 11.10 -21.85 2.29
N LYS A 39 12.32 -21.99 1.77
CA LYS A 39 13.11 -20.86 1.25
C LYS A 39 12.45 -20.18 0.04
N TYR A 40 11.72 -20.95 -0.77
CA TYR A 40 10.96 -20.41 -1.89
C TYR A 40 9.81 -19.50 -1.41
N TYR A 41 9.02 -19.94 -0.42
CA TYR A 41 7.95 -19.12 0.14
C TYR A 41 8.46 -17.88 0.87
N GLU A 42 9.59 -17.99 1.56
CA GLU A 42 10.26 -16.84 2.19
C GLU A 42 10.63 -15.78 1.13
N GLY A 43 11.25 -16.19 0.02
CA GLY A 43 11.60 -15.25 -1.07
C GLY A 43 10.39 -14.59 -1.75
N ILE A 44 9.24 -15.29 -1.84
CA ILE A 44 7.98 -14.67 -2.31
C ILE A 44 7.51 -13.61 -1.33
N SER A 45 7.49 -13.93 -0.03
CA SER A 45 7.04 -13.02 1.01
C SER A 45 7.88 -11.74 1.05
N GLU A 46 9.21 -11.88 0.94
CA GLU A 46 10.14 -10.76 0.82
C GLU A 46 9.86 -9.91 -0.42
N SER A 47 9.69 -10.55 -1.59
CA SER A 47 9.37 -9.84 -2.83
C SER A 47 8.04 -9.08 -2.73
N ILE A 48 7.01 -9.67 -2.12
CA ILE A 48 5.73 -9.01 -1.88
C ILE A 48 5.91 -7.82 -0.93
N ALA A 49 6.72 -7.96 0.12
CA ALA A 49 7.00 -6.87 1.06
C ALA A 49 7.68 -5.68 0.36
N GLU A 50 8.69 -5.94 -0.49
CA GLU A 50 9.38 -4.91 -1.29
C GLU A 50 8.39 -4.17 -2.20
N VAL A 51 7.55 -4.89 -2.95
CA VAL A 51 6.58 -4.27 -3.87
C VAL A 51 5.50 -3.50 -3.12
N LYS A 52 5.04 -4.03 -1.98
CA LYS A 52 4.06 -3.36 -1.12
C LYS A 52 4.61 -2.03 -0.60
N GLU A 53 5.85 -1.98 -0.14
CA GLU A 53 6.47 -0.74 0.32
C GLU A 53 6.51 0.33 -0.79
N GLN A 54 6.87 -0.07 -2.01
CA GLN A 54 6.85 0.84 -3.17
C GLN A 54 5.43 1.34 -3.49
N ALA A 55 4.42 0.48 -3.38
CA ALA A 55 3.02 0.86 -3.60
C ALA A 55 2.57 1.90 -2.55
N PHE A 56 2.90 1.70 -1.27
CA PHE A 56 2.63 2.67 -0.21
C PHE A 56 3.40 3.99 -0.39
N ALA A 57 4.64 3.94 -0.85
CA ALA A 57 5.41 5.14 -1.16
C ALA A 57 4.73 5.99 -2.24
N LYS A 58 4.21 5.35 -3.31
CA LYS A 58 3.43 6.03 -4.35
C LYS A 58 2.10 6.57 -3.84
N LEU A 59 1.40 5.81 -2.99
CA LEU A 59 0.15 6.26 -2.36
C LEU A 59 0.40 7.52 -1.52
N ASN A 60 1.45 7.51 -0.68
CA ASN A 60 1.85 8.64 0.14
C ASN A 60 2.19 9.87 -0.71
N ALA A 61 3.01 9.71 -1.75
CA ALA A 61 3.35 10.79 -2.66
C ALA A 61 2.11 11.39 -3.36
N ASN A 62 1.10 10.57 -3.66
CA ASN A 62 -0.16 11.04 -4.22
C ASN A 62 -1.03 11.78 -3.19
N ALA A 63 -1.03 11.35 -1.93
CA ALA A 63 -1.69 12.07 -0.84
C ALA A 63 -1.05 13.44 -0.57
N GLU A 64 0.29 13.49 -0.59
CA GLU A 64 1.07 14.73 -0.40
C GLU A 64 0.78 15.77 -1.48
N LYS A 65 0.60 15.36 -2.75
CA LYS A 65 0.19 16.27 -3.84
C LYS A 65 -1.17 16.92 -3.60
N LEU A 66 -2.03 16.30 -2.80
CA LEU A 66 -3.33 16.83 -2.41
C LEU A 66 -3.27 17.61 -1.08
N ASN A 67 -2.09 17.76 -0.47
CA ASN A 67 -1.87 18.32 0.86
C ASN A 67 -2.63 17.57 1.98
N ALA A 68 -2.89 16.27 1.77
CA ALA A 68 -3.48 15.42 2.79
C ALA A 68 -2.49 15.15 3.92
N ASN A 69 -2.99 15.01 5.15
CA ASN A 69 -2.18 14.63 6.31
C ASN A 69 -2.52 13.25 6.88
N ALA A 70 -3.57 12.60 6.35
CA ALA A 70 -3.92 11.22 6.61
C ALA A 70 -4.58 10.52 5.41
N ILE A 71 -4.54 9.19 5.42
CA ILE A 71 -5.24 8.32 4.47
C ILE A 71 -6.05 7.30 5.28
N VAL A 72 -7.36 7.24 5.02
CA VAL A 72 -8.30 6.32 5.70
C VAL A 72 -8.90 5.33 4.71
N GLY A 73 -9.46 4.24 5.24
CA GLY A 73 -10.12 3.21 4.44
C GLY A 73 -9.17 2.53 3.46
N ILE A 74 -7.92 2.32 3.88
CA ILE A 74 -6.92 1.68 3.03
C ILE A 74 -7.32 0.23 2.74
N ASN A 75 -7.30 -0.12 1.45
CA ASN A 75 -7.40 -1.49 0.95
C ASN A 75 -6.12 -1.86 0.20
N VAL A 76 -5.66 -3.09 0.36
CA VAL A 76 -4.45 -3.63 -0.27
C VAL A 76 -4.82 -4.85 -1.07
N GLU A 77 -4.62 -4.79 -2.38
CA GLU A 77 -4.82 -5.89 -3.31
C GLU A 77 -3.46 -6.37 -3.82
N ILE A 78 -3.23 -7.69 -3.74
CA ILE A 78 -1.99 -8.33 -4.16
C ILE A 78 -2.35 -9.36 -5.22
N GLU A 79 -1.79 -9.20 -6.41
CA GLU A 79 -1.99 -10.10 -7.54
C GLU A 79 -0.65 -10.76 -7.90
N LEU A 80 -0.67 -12.09 -8.05
CA LEU A 80 0.45 -12.85 -8.60
C LEU A 80 0.04 -13.38 -9.96
N SER A 81 0.76 -12.95 -11.00
CA SER A 81 0.56 -13.45 -12.36
C SER A 81 1.33 -14.76 -12.59
N ASN A 82 0.87 -15.54 -13.57
CA ASN A 82 1.55 -16.76 -14.03
C ASN A 82 3.00 -16.51 -14.52
N SER A 83 3.31 -15.27 -14.88
CA SER A 83 4.66 -14.82 -15.27
C SER A 83 5.57 -14.44 -14.09
N ALA A 84 5.21 -14.81 -12.86
CA ALA A 84 5.92 -14.44 -11.64
C ALA A 84 6.03 -12.92 -11.42
N ILE A 85 5.11 -12.15 -11.99
CA ILE A 85 4.97 -10.71 -11.69
C ILE A 85 4.06 -10.57 -10.49
N ILE A 86 4.56 -9.89 -9.47
CA ILE A 86 3.83 -9.48 -8.27
C ILE A 86 3.38 -8.05 -8.50
N ILE A 87 2.07 -7.81 -8.42
CA ILE A 87 1.46 -6.49 -8.52
C ILE A 87 0.79 -6.21 -7.18
N VAL A 88 1.09 -5.05 -6.59
CA VAL A 88 0.43 -4.57 -5.37
C VAL A 88 -0.23 -3.24 -5.69
N THR A 89 -1.54 -3.19 -5.48
CA THR A 89 -2.34 -1.97 -5.58
C THR A 89 -2.87 -1.63 -4.19
N VAL A 90 -2.60 -0.40 -3.76
CA VAL A 90 -3.12 0.15 -2.51
C VAL A 90 -4.04 1.30 -2.87
N THR A 91 -5.25 1.31 -2.30
CA THR A 91 -6.24 2.37 -2.49
C THR A 91 -6.68 2.91 -1.15
N GLY A 92 -7.03 4.20 -1.09
CA GLY A 92 -7.60 4.80 0.12
C GLY A 92 -8.16 6.19 -0.17
N THR A 93 -8.67 6.85 0.88
CA THR A 93 -9.19 8.21 0.78
C THR A 93 -8.23 9.19 1.46
N ALA A 94 -7.73 10.16 0.70
CA ALA A 94 -6.90 11.25 1.20
C ALA A 94 -7.76 12.23 2.01
N VAL A 95 -7.34 12.55 3.23
CA VAL A 95 -8.11 13.42 4.14
C VAL A 95 -7.21 14.41 4.87
N THR A 96 -7.80 15.54 5.27
CA THR A 96 -7.23 16.47 6.25
C THR A 96 -7.88 16.21 7.61
N ILE A 97 -7.07 15.90 8.61
CA ILE A 97 -7.50 15.68 10.00
C ILE A 97 -6.91 16.72 10.95
N ILE A 98 -7.63 17.00 12.03
CA ILE A 98 -7.14 17.75 13.20
C ILE A 98 -7.38 16.96 14.47
N LYS A 99 -6.50 17.11 15.44
CA LYS A 99 -6.72 16.55 16.78
C LYS A 99 -7.89 17.29 17.43
N LYS A 100 -8.80 16.54 18.05
CA LYS A 100 -9.94 17.10 18.80
C LYS A 100 -9.48 17.89 20.03
#